data_AF-W9KGL8-F1
#
_entry.id   AF-W9KGL8-F1
#
_cell.length_a   1.000
_cell.length_b   1.000
_cell.length_c   1.000
_cell.angle_alpha   90.00
_cell.angle_beta   90.00
_cell.angle_gamma   90.00
#
_symmetry.space_group_name_H-M   'P 1'
#
loop_
_entity.id
_entity.type
_entity.pdbx_description
1 polymer ?
#
loop_
_entity_poly.entity_id
_entity_poly.type
_entity_poly.pdbx_seq_one_letter_code
_entity_poly.pdbx_strand_id
1 'polypeptide(L)'
;MMPILLRGFLNVSRHVNQSTKWCRAINGAKLMSKRKAKAPKPFELIYPDAPTKKHSDLKSFLSYVERVSLNKRSTVYRGTHYEYTVADTLSQYGFFLKRVGGQSDRGMDLLGIWTLPSTTQTFKVILQCKAGARSASPMYVRELKGAMAAAPPGWRGNDVLGLLVGEKPATKGVQGEMHSADVALGYVCCSKEGDVLQLLWNIKAQAMGLDGVTVGLKYGEDNNKLVLLRGGEMLPLLEKAKTEEEDVVVDVSAIEIEGSQG
;
A
#
# COMPACT_ATOMS: atom_id res chain seq x y z
N MET A 1 -52.36 -29.79 7.24
CA MET A 1 -52.29 -28.80 6.13
C MET A 1 -51.39 -29.36 5.06
N MET A 2 -51.97 -29.72 3.91
CA MET A 2 -51.27 -30.29 2.75
C MET A 2 -50.60 -29.18 1.91
N PRO A 3 -49.53 -29.51 1.16
CA PRO A 3 -48.76 -28.57 0.35
C PRO A 3 -49.34 -28.45 -1.06
N ILE A 4 -49.17 -27.28 -1.70
CA ILE A 4 -49.48 -27.08 -3.13
C ILE A 4 -48.18 -26.81 -3.87
N LEU A 5 -48.09 -27.51 -5.00
CA LEU A 5 -46.96 -27.74 -5.88
C LEU A 5 -47.32 -27.13 -7.26
N LEU A 6 -46.33 -26.95 -8.13
CA LEU A 6 -46.39 -26.63 -9.59
C LEU A 6 -46.53 -25.12 -9.91
N ARG A 7 -45.90 -24.55 -10.96
CA ARG A 7 -45.31 -25.08 -12.20
C ARG A 7 -44.47 -23.96 -12.85
N GLY A 8 -43.36 -24.31 -13.49
CA GLY A 8 -42.65 -23.42 -14.43
C GLY A 8 -43.32 -23.39 -15.80
N PHE A 9 -42.97 -22.39 -16.63
CA PHE A 9 -43.10 -22.45 -18.08
C PHE A 9 -41.99 -21.63 -18.76
N LEU A 10 -41.25 -22.31 -19.63
CA LEU A 10 -40.49 -21.72 -20.73
C LEU A 10 -41.45 -21.06 -21.73
N ASN A 11 -40.99 -20.01 -22.42
CA ASN A 11 -41.50 -19.76 -23.77
C ASN A 11 -40.40 -19.23 -24.70
N VAL A 12 -40.45 -19.73 -25.94
CA VAL A 12 -39.45 -19.62 -27.01
C VAL A 12 -40.12 -19.04 -28.25
N SER A 13 -39.37 -18.21 -28.99
CA SER A 13 -39.54 -17.84 -30.43
C SER A 13 -40.80 -17.07 -30.85
N ARG A 14 -40.85 -16.29 -31.94
CA ARG A 14 -39.95 -15.88 -33.05
C ARG A 14 -40.71 -14.75 -33.79
N HIS A 15 -40.03 -13.75 -34.36
CA HIS A 15 -40.14 -13.39 -35.80
C HIS A 15 -39.31 -12.15 -36.21
N VAL A 16 -38.30 -12.44 -37.04
CA VAL A 16 -37.75 -11.78 -38.25
C VAL A 16 -38.74 -10.80 -38.96
N ASN A 17 -38.37 -9.63 -39.55
CA ASN A 17 -37.40 -9.39 -40.63
C ASN A 17 -37.19 -7.87 -40.96
N GLN A 18 -35.97 -7.52 -41.46
CA GLN A 18 -35.60 -6.57 -42.55
C GLN A 18 -36.10 -5.10 -42.56
N SER A 19 -35.42 -4.06 -43.06
CA SER A 19 -34.12 -3.81 -43.71
C SER A 19 -34.02 -2.28 -43.94
N THR A 20 -32.83 -1.66 -43.87
CA THR A 20 -32.21 -0.87 -44.98
C THR A 20 -31.10 0.08 -44.49
N LYS A 21 -29.88 -0.29 -44.90
CA LYS A 21 -28.74 0.50 -45.40
C LYS A 21 -28.69 2.01 -45.09
N TRP A 22 -27.64 2.42 -44.36
CA TRP A 22 -26.76 3.52 -44.78
C TRP A 22 -25.31 3.18 -44.39
N CYS A 23 -24.47 2.93 -45.39
CA CYS A 23 -23.02 2.80 -45.25
C CYS A 23 -22.39 4.20 -45.39
N ARG A 24 -21.58 4.59 -44.41
CA ARG A 24 -20.49 5.54 -44.62
C ARG A 24 -19.27 5.01 -43.88
N ALA A 25 -18.37 4.42 -44.66
CA ALA A 25 -17.08 3.94 -44.20
C ALA A 25 -16.21 5.13 -43.82
N ILE A 26 -15.69 5.14 -42.59
CA ILE A 26 -14.53 5.95 -42.22
C ILE A 26 -13.41 4.94 -41.95
N ASN A 27 -12.59 4.72 -42.97
CA ASN A 27 -11.34 3.97 -42.84
C ASN A 27 -10.38 4.79 -41.99
N GLY A 28 -10.10 4.31 -40.79
CA GLY A 28 -9.14 4.89 -39.86
C GLY A 28 -8.63 3.82 -38.90
N ALA A 29 -8.22 2.66 -39.41
CA ALA A 29 -7.54 1.65 -38.61
C ALA A 29 -6.15 2.18 -38.20
N LYS A 30 -6.12 2.95 -37.10
CA LYS A 30 -4.87 3.31 -36.44
C LYS A 30 -4.40 2.08 -35.69
N LEU A 31 -3.45 1.37 -36.28
CA LEU A 31 -2.72 0.27 -35.66
C LEU A 31 -2.10 0.79 -34.35
N MET A 32 -2.77 0.54 -33.23
CA MET A 32 -2.23 0.83 -31.91
C MET A 32 -1.12 -0.18 -31.65
N SER A 33 0.10 0.22 -31.98
CA SER A 33 1.33 -0.42 -31.52
C SER A 33 1.25 -0.61 -30.01
N LYS A 34 1.05 -1.85 -29.55
CA LYS A 34 1.23 -2.26 -28.15
C LYS A 34 2.68 -2.02 -27.76
N ARG A 35 3.01 -0.80 -27.34
CA ARG A 35 4.26 -0.54 -26.62
C ARG A 35 4.13 -1.26 -25.27
N LYS A 36 4.91 -2.32 -25.06
CA LYS A 36 5.16 -2.85 -23.71
C LYS A 36 5.64 -1.66 -22.88
N ALA A 37 4.85 -1.22 -21.90
CA ALA A 37 5.28 -0.20 -20.97
C ALA A 37 6.49 -0.75 -20.22
N LYS A 38 7.66 -0.16 -20.45
CA LYS A 38 8.90 -0.50 -19.75
C LYS A 38 8.72 -0.02 -18.31
N ALA A 39 8.92 -0.90 -17.33
CA ALA A 39 8.86 -0.53 -15.92
C ALA A 39 9.79 0.67 -15.67
N PRO A 40 9.34 1.71 -14.94
CA PRO A 40 10.19 2.85 -14.62
C PRO A 40 11.39 2.37 -13.79
N LYS A 41 12.60 2.78 -14.19
CA LYS A 41 13.80 2.47 -13.41
C LYS A 41 13.75 3.25 -12.09
N PRO A 42 14.09 2.65 -10.94
CA PRO A 42 14.04 3.32 -9.62
C PRO A 42 14.82 4.65 -9.55
N PHE A 43 15.85 4.80 -10.39
CA PHE A 43 16.78 5.95 -10.39
C PHE A 43 16.25 7.22 -11.08
N GLU A 44 15.05 7.21 -11.66
CA GLU A 44 14.50 8.37 -12.40
C GLU A 44 13.29 9.03 -11.70
N LEU A 45 12.87 8.50 -10.54
CA LEU A 45 11.78 9.08 -9.76
C LEU A 45 12.31 10.19 -8.85
N ILE A 46 11.85 11.42 -9.09
CA ILE A 46 12.09 12.55 -8.20
C ILE A 46 11.11 12.44 -7.04
N TYR A 47 11.63 12.22 -5.84
CA TYR A 47 10.86 12.25 -4.60
C TYR A 47 10.83 13.67 -4.04
N PRO A 48 9.72 14.09 -3.41
CA PRO A 48 9.73 15.25 -2.54
C PRO A 48 10.82 15.16 -1.48
N ASP A 49 11.23 16.33 -1.00
CA ASP A 49 12.13 16.43 0.14
C ASP A 49 11.52 15.73 1.35
N ALA A 50 12.40 15.09 2.12
CA ALA A 50 11.96 14.49 3.37
C ALA A 50 11.48 15.60 4.32
N PRO A 51 10.44 15.34 5.12
CA PRO A 51 9.87 16.31 6.06
C PRO A 51 10.89 16.74 7.13
N THR A 52 11.95 15.97 7.33
CA THR A 52 13.02 16.22 8.29
C THR A 52 14.29 15.48 7.87
N LYS A 53 15.45 16.01 8.27
CA LYS A 53 16.76 15.35 8.13
C LYS A 53 17.18 14.53 9.36
N LYS A 54 16.33 14.49 10.41
CA LYS A 54 16.70 13.92 11.72
C LYS A 54 16.54 12.40 11.81
N HIS A 55 15.72 11.82 10.93
CA HIS A 55 15.45 10.39 10.85
C HIS A 55 14.84 10.07 9.48
N SER A 56 15.07 8.86 9.00
CA SER A 56 14.67 8.39 7.66
C SER A 56 14.02 7.01 7.66
N ASP A 57 14.05 6.33 8.80
CA ASP A 57 13.56 4.96 9.00
C ASP A 57 13.11 4.78 10.46
N LEU A 58 12.57 3.60 10.78
CA LEU A 58 12.07 3.29 12.12
C LEU A 58 13.19 3.37 13.18
N LYS A 59 14.38 2.82 12.89
CA LYS A 59 15.51 2.76 13.83
C LYS A 59 15.98 4.17 14.20
N SER A 60 16.30 4.99 13.20
CA SER A 60 16.73 6.38 13.40
C SER A 60 15.64 7.25 14.04
N PHE A 61 14.35 6.98 13.78
CA PHE A 61 13.26 7.67 14.44
C PHE A 61 13.18 7.34 15.94
N LEU A 62 13.31 6.06 16.32
CA LEU A 62 13.33 5.66 17.73
C LEU A 62 14.54 6.26 18.46
N SER A 63 15.74 6.25 17.86
CA SER A 63 16.91 6.94 18.41
C SER A 63 16.68 8.45 18.57
N TYR A 64 16.00 9.09 17.62
CA TYR A 64 15.61 10.50 17.72
C TYR A 64 14.65 10.73 18.89
N VAL A 65 13.64 9.87 19.06
CA VAL A 65 12.65 9.96 20.14
C VAL A 65 13.32 9.94 21.51
N GLU A 66 14.26 9.03 21.73
CA GLU A 66 15.01 8.96 22.99
C GLU A 66 15.89 10.20 23.19
N ARG A 67 16.64 10.61 22.17
CA ARG A 67 17.56 11.76 22.25
C ARG A 67 16.88 13.08 22.61
N VAL A 68 15.66 13.31 22.15
CA VAL A 68 14.92 14.55 22.42
C VAL A 68 13.80 14.38 23.44
N SER A 69 13.71 13.19 24.06
CA SER A 69 12.64 12.82 25.00
C SER A 69 11.24 13.12 24.43
N LEU A 70 11.00 12.76 23.16
CA LEU A 70 9.73 13.04 22.50
C LEU A 70 8.58 12.29 23.21
N ASN A 71 7.50 13.00 23.52
CA ASN A 71 6.35 12.40 24.19
C ASN A 71 5.70 11.30 23.32
N LYS A 72 5.84 10.04 23.76
CA LYS A 72 5.30 8.84 23.08
C LYS A 72 3.76 8.79 23.01
N ARG A 73 3.06 9.64 23.75
CA ARG A 73 1.59 9.80 23.67
C ARG A 73 1.15 10.85 22.65
N SER A 74 2.08 11.67 22.15
CA SER A 74 1.78 12.72 21.17
C SER A 74 1.29 12.13 19.84
N THR A 75 0.46 12.90 19.13
CA THR A 75 0.01 12.54 17.78
C THR A 75 1.17 12.48 16.79
N VAL A 76 2.17 13.36 16.94
CA VAL A 76 3.39 13.37 16.13
C VAL A 76 4.15 12.05 16.29
N TYR A 77 4.42 11.61 17.53
CA TYR A 77 5.08 10.32 17.75
C TYR A 77 4.26 9.17 17.14
N ARG A 78 2.97 9.09 17.48
CA ARG A 78 2.11 7.97 17.07
C ARG A 78 1.96 7.87 15.56
N GLY A 79 1.78 8.99 14.87
CA GLY A 79 1.69 9.04 13.41
C GLY A 79 3.01 8.65 12.76
N THR A 80 4.10 9.34 13.14
CA THR A 80 5.43 9.10 12.57
C THR A 80 5.91 7.67 12.80
N HIS A 81 5.72 7.14 14.01
CA HIS A 81 6.03 5.75 14.33
C HIS A 81 5.26 4.80 13.42
N TYR A 82 3.94 4.98 13.31
CA TYR A 82 3.10 4.10 12.50
C TYR A 82 3.47 4.14 11.01
N GLU A 83 3.76 5.31 10.46
CA GLU A 83 4.23 5.45 9.08
C GLU A 83 5.54 4.68 8.84
N TYR A 84 6.51 4.76 9.75
CA TYR A 84 7.76 3.98 9.64
C TYR A 84 7.54 2.49 9.85
N THR A 85 6.68 2.09 10.78
CA THR A 85 6.29 0.68 10.96
C THR A 85 5.65 0.12 9.69
N VAL A 86 4.77 0.87 9.04
CA VAL A 86 4.15 0.47 7.76
C VAL A 86 5.21 0.35 6.68
N ALA A 87 6.11 1.34 6.53
CA ALA A 87 7.17 1.29 5.54
C ALA A 87 8.08 0.07 5.72
N ASP A 88 8.55 -0.16 6.95
CA ASP A 88 9.39 -1.31 7.31
C ASP A 88 8.66 -2.64 7.11
N THR A 89 7.40 -2.73 7.52
CA THR A 89 6.59 -3.96 7.38
C THR A 89 6.36 -4.31 5.92
N LEU A 90 5.94 -3.34 5.10
CA LEU A 90 5.63 -3.55 3.69
C LEU A 90 6.88 -3.81 2.85
N SER A 91 8.08 -3.50 3.33
CA SER A 91 9.33 -3.85 2.65
C SER A 91 9.45 -5.35 2.37
N GLN A 92 8.95 -6.19 3.29
CA GLN A 92 8.90 -7.64 3.12
C GLN A 92 8.01 -8.08 1.95
N TYR A 93 7.06 -7.24 1.52
CA TYR A 93 6.17 -7.50 0.39
C TYR A 93 6.68 -6.86 -0.92
N GLY A 94 7.93 -6.38 -0.93
CA GLY A 94 8.58 -5.76 -2.10
C GLY A 94 8.29 -4.27 -2.26
N PHE A 95 7.81 -3.60 -1.21
CA PHE A 95 7.65 -2.14 -1.21
C PHE A 95 8.97 -1.46 -0.88
N PHE A 96 9.28 -0.39 -1.61
CA PHE A 96 10.36 0.54 -1.29
C PHE A 96 9.76 1.92 -1.11
N LEU A 97 9.62 2.34 0.15
CA LEU A 97 8.82 3.48 0.56
C LEU A 97 9.69 4.54 1.22
N LYS A 98 9.49 5.79 0.84
CA LYS A 98 10.08 6.97 1.45
C LYS A 98 8.97 7.76 2.16
N ARG A 99 9.22 8.13 3.41
CA ARG A 99 8.33 9.03 4.15
C ARG A 99 8.41 10.44 3.57
N VAL A 100 7.25 10.99 3.24
CA VAL A 100 7.08 12.38 2.77
C VAL A 100 6.07 13.17 3.62
N GLY A 101 5.34 12.48 4.52
CA GLY A 101 4.33 13.07 5.38
C GLY A 101 4.87 14.12 6.35
N GLY A 102 4.21 15.27 6.41
CA GLY A 102 4.62 16.46 7.14
C GLY A 102 3.61 17.60 7.03
N GLN A 103 3.97 18.78 7.53
CA GLN A 103 3.11 19.94 7.40
C GLN A 103 2.91 20.25 5.90
N SER A 104 1.65 20.22 5.43
CA SER A 104 1.24 20.45 4.03
C SER A 104 1.38 19.29 3.03
N ASP A 105 1.49 18.05 3.49
CA ASP A 105 1.56 16.84 2.65
C ASP A 105 0.26 16.45 1.92
N ARG A 106 -0.84 17.14 2.20
CA ARG A 106 -2.20 16.87 1.67
C ARG A 106 -2.66 15.41 1.90
N GLY A 107 -2.15 14.76 2.94
CA GLY A 107 -2.49 13.37 3.28
C GLY A 107 -1.69 12.30 2.54
N MET A 108 -0.56 12.66 1.90
CA MET A 108 0.41 11.68 1.41
C MET A 108 1.48 11.43 2.47
N ASP A 109 1.48 10.25 3.08
CA ASP A 109 2.43 9.94 4.14
C ASP A 109 3.69 9.27 3.60
N LEU A 110 3.53 8.32 2.67
CA LEU A 110 4.63 7.60 2.03
C LEU A 110 4.48 7.60 0.49
N LEU A 111 5.61 7.69 -0.20
CA LEU A 111 5.72 7.52 -1.65
C LEU A 111 6.74 6.45 -1.97
N GLY A 112 6.53 5.67 -3.03
CA GLY A 112 7.50 4.64 -3.36
C GLY A 112 7.20 3.82 -4.59
N ILE A 113 7.92 2.73 -4.70
CA ILE A 113 7.67 1.69 -5.69
C ILE A 113 7.28 0.41 -4.99
N TRP A 114 6.40 -0.36 -5.61
CA TRP A 114 6.10 -1.72 -5.19
C TRP A 114 6.46 -2.66 -6.32
N THR A 115 7.48 -3.49 -6.10
CA THR A 115 7.83 -4.56 -7.03
C THR A 115 7.36 -5.88 -6.43
N LEU A 116 6.45 -6.56 -7.11
CA LEU A 116 5.95 -7.84 -6.61
C LEU A 116 7.13 -8.83 -6.53
N PRO A 117 7.38 -9.47 -5.37
CA PRO A 117 8.50 -10.38 -5.19
C PRO A 117 8.51 -11.48 -6.26
N SER A 118 9.71 -11.86 -6.71
CA SER A 118 9.91 -12.85 -7.79
C SER A 118 9.31 -12.48 -9.14
N THR A 119 8.99 -11.21 -9.38
CA THR A 119 8.48 -10.71 -10.67
C THR A 119 9.17 -9.41 -11.09
N THR A 120 9.02 -9.03 -12.36
CA THR A 120 9.47 -7.72 -12.86
C THR A 120 8.36 -6.65 -12.83
N GLN A 121 7.21 -6.96 -12.22
CA GLN A 121 6.06 -6.07 -12.20
C GLN A 121 6.25 -5.04 -11.09
N THR A 122 6.34 -3.76 -11.47
CA THR A 122 6.57 -2.64 -10.57
C THR A 122 5.49 -1.58 -10.73
N PHE A 123 5.04 -1.02 -9.61
CA PHE A 123 4.02 0.01 -9.53
C PHE A 123 4.56 1.23 -8.78
N LYS A 124 4.17 2.44 -9.18
CA LYS A 124 4.33 3.61 -8.32
C LYS A 124 3.21 3.60 -7.28
N VAL A 125 3.54 3.86 -6.03
CA VAL A 125 2.58 3.80 -4.92
C VAL A 125 2.58 5.09 -4.11
N ILE A 126 1.37 5.52 -3.73
CA ILE A 126 1.12 6.60 -2.78
C ILE A 126 0.35 6.02 -1.61
N LEU A 127 0.87 6.16 -0.39
CA LEU A 127 0.22 5.63 0.80
C LEU A 127 -0.25 6.78 1.68
N GLN A 128 -1.46 6.62 2.21
CA GLN A 128 -1.97 7.40 3.33
C GLN A 128 -2.12 6.45 4.53
N CYS A 129 -1.45 6.76 5.64
CA CYS A 129 -1.42 6.00 6.87
C CYS A 129 -2.35 6.64 7.91
N LYS A 130 -3.26 5.83 8.47
CA LYS A 130 -4.16 6.29 9.53
C LYS A 130 -3.94 5.54 10.85
N ALA A 131 -3.09 6.13 11.70
CA ALA A 131 -2.83 5.65 13.05
C ALA A 131 -3.99 5.94 14.00
N GLY A 132 -4.29 5.00 14.90
CA GLY A 132 -5.19 5.16 16.03
C GLY A 132 -6.67 5.35 15.70
N ALA A 133 -7.07 5.21 14.44
CA ALA A 133 -8.48 5.26 14.05
C ALA A 133 -9.20 3.99 14.56
N ARG A 134 -10.35 4.17 15.21
CA ARG A 134 -11.18 3.03 15.67
C ARG A 134 -11.69 2.18 14.51
N SER A 135 -11.86 2.80 13.34
CA SER A 135 -12.33 2.16 12.12
C SER A 135 -11.93 3.01 10.91
N ALA A 136 -11.72 2.37 9.77
CA ALA A 136 -11.45 3.06 8.52
C ALA A 136 -12.74 3.68 7.96
N SER A 137 -12.70 5.00 7.70
CA SER A 137 -13.81 5.78 7.16
C SER A 137 -13.70 5.90 5.63
N PRO A 138 -14.83 5.84 4.88
CA PRO A 138 -14.85 6.14 3.45
C PRO A 138 -14.31 7.55 3.12
N MET A 139 -14.33 8.46 4.09
CA MET A 139 -13.72 9.80 3.96
C MET A 139 -12.25 9.72 3.58
N TYR A 140 -11.47 8.82 4.18
CA TYR A 140 -10.03 8.70 3.89
C TYR A 140 -9.77 8.23 2.47
N VAL A 141 -10.65 7.41 1.89
CA VAL A 141 -10.54 7.02 0.47
C VAL A 141 -10.75 8.25 -0.42
N ARG A 142 -11.69 9.14 -0.09
CA ARG A 142 -11.91 10.40 -0.81
C ARG A 142 -10.75 11.36 -0.68
N GLU A 143 -10.19 11.50 0.51
CA GLU A 143 -8.99 12.28 0.77
C GLU A 143 -7.80 11.75 -0.04
N LEU A 144 -7.56 10.44 -0.03
CA LEU A 144 -6.50 9.80 -0.80
C LEU A 144 -6.65 10.05 -2.32
N LYS A 145 -7.87 9.99 -2.88
CA LYS A 145 -8.09 10.35 -4.29
C LYS A 145 -7.68 11.81 -4.57
N GLY A 146 -8.04 12.73 -3.68
CA GLY A 146 -7.63 14.13 -3.77
C GLY A 146 -6.11 14.29 -3.68
N ALA A 147 -5.47 13.56 -2.78
CA ALA A 147 -4.03 13.53 -2.61
C ALA A 147 -3.32 13.04 -3.88
N MET A 148 -3.81 11.95 -4.50
CA MET A 148 -3.30 11.43 -5.76
C MET A 148 -3.43 12.44 -6.92
N ALA A 149 -4.55 13.15 -7.01
CA ALA A 149 -4.74 14.20 -8.01
C ALA A 149 -3.74 15.37 -7.81
N ALA A 150 -3.43 15.68 -6.54
CA ALA A 150 -2.50 16.73 -6.16
C ALA A 150 -1.02 16.28 -6.08
N ALA A 151 -0.73 14.99 -6.25
CA ALA A 151 0.60 14.38 -6.06
C ALA A 151 1.67 15.02 -6.93
N PRO A 152 2.93 15.16 -6.52
CA PRO A 152 3.98 15.85 -7.29
C PRO A 152 4.19 15.31 -8.73
N PRO A 153 4.84 16.08 -9.64
CA PRO A 153 5.21 15.57 -10.97
C PRO A 153 5.94 14.23 -10.89
N GLY A 154 5.62 13.30 -11.78
CA GLY A 154 6.13 11.92 -11.76
C GLY A 154 5.29 10.93 -10.94
N TRP A 155 4.45 11.44 -10.03
CA TRP A 155 3.57 10.68 -9.14
C TRP A 155 2.08 10.85 -9.46
N ARG A 156 1.76 11.38 -10.65
CA ARG A 156 0.39 11.48 -11.18
C ARG A 156 0.23 10.54 -12.37
N GLY A 157 -0.99 10.06 -12.58
CA GLY A 157 -1.37 9.31 -13.78
C GLY A 157 -2.05 7.99 -13.46
N ASN A 158 -2.33 7.23 -14.52
CA ASN A 158 -3.00 5.93 -14.45
C ASN A 158 -2.04 4.78 -14.07
N ASP A 159 -0.76 5.07 -13.88
CA ASP A 159 0.31 4.14 -13.47
C ASP A 159 0.65 4.23 -11.98
N VAL A 160 -0.20 4.93 -11.19
CA VAL A 160 -0.01 5.16 -9.76
C VAL A 160 -1.13 4.49 -8.97
N LEU A 161 -0.76 3.66 -8.00
CA LEU A 161 -1.66 2.97 -7.09
C LEU A 161 -1.73 3.72 -5.76
N GLY A 162 -2.93 4.16 -5.37
CA GLY A 162 -3.19 4.70 -4.05
C GLY A 162 -3.49 3.59 -3.04
N LEU A 163 -2.87 3.65 -1.86
CA LEU A 163 -3.09 2.69 -0.79
C LEU A 163 -3.49 3.41 0.50
N LEU A 164 -4.69 3.10 1.01
CA LEU A 164 -5.07 3.49 2.35
C LEU A 164 -4.59 2.42 3.33
N VAL A 165 -3.84 2.83 4.36
CA VAL A 165 -3.28 1.92 5.37
C VAL A 165 -3.87 2.24 6.74
N GLY A 166 -4.49 1.26 7.38
CA GLY A 166 -5.13 1.43 8.69
C GLY A 166 -4.88 0.25 9.63
N GLU A 167 -5.06 0.48 10.93
CA GLU A 167 -4.83 -0.54 11.97
C GLU A 167 -5.96 -1.58 12.10
N LYS A 168 -7.05 -1.38 11.37
CA LYS A 168 -8.25 -2.22 11.41
C LYS A 168 -8.65 -2.64 9.99
N PRO A 169 -9.31 -3.80 9.81
CA PRO A 169 -9.79 -4.22 8.50
C PRO A 169 -10.70 -3.18 7.84
N ALA A 170 -10.70 -3.14 6.51
CA ALA A 170 -11.54 -2.23 5.74
C ALA A 170 -13.02 -2.48 6.01
N THR A 171 -13.75 -1.43 6.36
CA THR A 171 -15.22 -1.50 6.49
C THR A 171 -15.88 -1.73 5.13
N LYS A 172 -17.12 -2.21 5.12
CA LYS A 172 -17.91 -2.31 3.88
C LYS A 172 -18.04 -0.96 3.15
N GLY A 173 -18.12 0.14 3.90
CA GLY A 173 -18.15 1.49 3.31
C GLY A 173 -16.84 1.85 2.61
N VAL A 174 -15.69 1.53 3.20
CA VAL A 174 -14.38 1.73 2.58
C VAL A 174 -14.23 0.85 1.34
N GLN A 175 -14.60 -0.42 1.43
CA GLN A 175 -14.58 -1.33 0.28
C GLN A 175 -15.49 -0.83 -0.84
N GLY A 176 -16.69 -0.34 -0.51
CA GLY A 176 -17.63 0.24 -1.47
C GLY A 176 -17.09 1.48 -2.19
N GLU A 177 -16.53 2.44 -1.44
CA GLU A 177 -15.92 3.65 -2.01
C GLU A 177 -14.67 3.33 -2.85
N MET A 178 -13.87 2.33 -2.46
CA MET A 178 -12.75 1.86 -3.29
C MET A 178 -13.23 1.16 -4.57
N HIS A 179 -14.28 0.34 -4.46
CA HIS A 179 -14.80 -0.42 -5.59
C HIS A 179 -15.40 0.49 -6.67
N SER A 180 -16.08 1.56 -6.27
CA SER A 180 -16.68 2.53 -7.20
C SER A 180 -15.69 3.57 -7.75
N ALA A 181 -14.47 3.64 -7.21
CA ALA A 181 -13.47 4.60 -7.64
C ALA A 181 -12.98 4.33 -9.08
N ASP A 182 -12.75 5.41 -9.81
CA ASP A 182 -12.24 5.42 -11.19
C ASP A 182 -10.71 5.36 -11.27
N VAL A 183 -10.02 5.49 -10.15
CA VAL A 183 -8.56 5.38 -9.99
C VAL A 183 -8.16 4.05 -9.33
N ALA A 184 -6.91 3.62 -9.53
CA ALA A 184 -6.38 2.41 -8.92
C ALA A 184 -6.16 2.59 -7.41
N LEU A 185 -6.88 1.81 -6.61
CA LEU A 185 -6.85 1.90 -5.15
C LEU A 185 -6.69 0.53 -4.51
N GLY A 186 -6.05 0.52 -3.35
CA GLY A 186 -5.97 -0.60 -2.44
C GLY A 186 -6.09 -0.20 -0.97
N TYR A 187 -6.24 -1.22 -0.12
CA TYR A 187 -6.29 -1.10 1.32
C TYR A 187 -5.33 -2.08 1.95
N VAL A 188 -4.60 -1.63 2.96
CA VAL A 188 -3.73 -2.46 3.79
C VAL A 188 -4.18 -2.33 5.23
N CYS A 189 -4.56 -3.45 5.84
CA CYS A 189 -4.67 -3.53 7.30
C CYS A 189 -3.30 -3.90 7.86
N CYS A 190 -2.64 -2.96 8.52
CA CYS A 190 -1.34 -3.17 9.18
C CYS A 190 -1.49 -2.84 10.66
N SER A 191 -1.20 -3.79 11.55
CA SER A 191 -1.20 -3.55 13.00
C SER A 191 -0.13 -2.52 13.39
N LYS A 192 -0.22 -1.99 14.61
CA LYS A 192 0.83 -1.09 15.13
C LYS A 192 2.14 -1.83 15.39
N GLU A 193 2.05 -3.14 15.55
CA GLU A 193 3.13 -4.07 15.82
C GLU A 193 3.83 -4.52 14.52
N GLY A 194 3.26 -4.19 13.35
CA GLY A 194 3.86 -4.50 12.05
C GLY A 194 3.37 -5.81 11.41
N ASP A 195 2.13 -6.20 11.69
CA ASP A 195 1.48 -7.36 11.09
C ASP A 195 0.50 -6.93 10.00
N VAL A 196 0.64 -7.51 8.80
CA VAL A 196 -0.34 -7.31 7.73
C VAL A 196 -1.48 -8.32 7.90
N LEU A 197 -2.68 -7.81 8.13
CA LEU A 197 -3.87 -8.60 8.42
C LEU A 197 -4.86 -8.66 7.25
N GLN A 198 -4.73 -7.72 6.30
CA GLN A 198 -5.59 -7.65 5.12
C GLN A 198 -4.90 -6.87 4.01
N LEU A 199 -5.01 -7.35 2.78
CA LEU A 199 -4.68 -6.61 1.57
C LEU A 199 -5.89 -6.69 0.63
N LEU A 200 -6.32 -5.55 0.10
CA LEU A 200 -7.42 -5.45 -0.87
C LEU A 200 -7.04 -4.47 -1.97
N TRP A 201 -7.62 -4.64 -3.15
CA TRP A 201 -7.49 -3.69 -4.25
C TRP A 201 -8.70 -3.75 -5.19
N ASN A 202 -8.94 -2.65 -5.91
CA ASN A 202 -10.08 -2.52 -6.82
C ASN A 202 -9.75 -3.00 -8.24
N ILE A 203 -10.76 -3.02 -9.11
CA ILE A 203 -10.63 -3.48 -10.50
C ILE A 203 -9.65 -2.64 -11.32
N LYS A 204 -9.51 -1.35 -11.00
CA LYS A 204 -8.54 -0.45 -11.65
C LYS A 204 -7.11 -0.86 -11.32
N ALA A 205 -6.85 -1.25 -10.07
CA ALA A 205 -5.56 -1.79 -9.66
C ALA A 205 -5.28 -3.17 -10.27
N GLN A 206 -6.30 -4.04 -10.41
CA GLN A 206 -6.16 -5.30 -11.17
C GLN A 206 -5.73 -5.04 -12.63
N ALA A 207 -6.43 -4.13 -13.30
CA ALA A 207 -6.12 -3.75 -14.68
C ALA A 207 -4.71 -3.12 -14.86
N MET A 208 -4.13 -2.56 -13.79
CA MET A 208 -2.77 -2.04 -13.79
C MET A 208 -1.70 -3.15 -13.83
N GLY A 209 -2.07 -4.40 -13.54
CA GLY A 209 -1.15 -5.55 -13.51
C GLY A 209 -1.19 -6.34 -12.21
N LEU A 210 -2.13 -6.06 -11.30
CA LEU A 210 -2.43 -6.92 -10.15
C LEU A 210 -3.45 -8.03 -10.47
N ASP A 211 -3.85 -8.16 -11.74
CA ASP A 211 -4.65 -9.31 -12.17
C ASP A 211 -3.92 -10.63 -11.91
N GLY A 212 -4.66 -11.62 -11.41
CA GLY A 212 -4.11 -12.91 -11.00
C GLY A 212 -3.23 -12.88 -9.73
N VAL A 213 -3.03 -11.72 -9.10
CA VAL A 213 -2.51 -11.63 -7.74
C VAL A 213 -3.68 -11.81 -6.78
N THR A 214 -3.49 -12.59 -5.72
CA THR A 214 -4.45 -12.75 -4.62
C THR A 214 -3.72 -12.77 -3.29
N VAL A 215 -4.49 -12.90 -2.21
CA VAL A 215 -3.98 -12.92 -0.84
C VAL A 215 -4.20 -14.30 -0.24
N GLY A 216 -3.15 -14.87 0.34
CA GLY A 216 -3.17 -16.15 1.03
C GLY A 216 -2.68 -16.04 2.47
N LEU A 217 -2.78 -17.14 3.19
CA LEU A 217 -2.18 -17.32 4.51
C LEU A 217 -1.06 -18.34 4.42
N LYS A 218 0.12 -17.96 4.90
CA LYS A 218 1.22 -18.88 5.18
C LYS A 218 1.16 -19.24 6.66
N TYR A 219 0.95 -20.52 6.95
CA TYR A 219 1.04 -21.05 8.30
C TYR A 219 2.52 -21.12 8.72
N GLY A 220 2.84 -20.58 9.89
CA GLY A 220 4.16 -20.69 10.52
C GLY A 220 4.01 -21.35 11.89
N GLU A 221 5.12 -21.82 12.46
CA GLU A 221 5.13 -22.49 13.77
C GLU A 221 4.60 -21.57 14.89
N ASP A 222 4.99 -20.29 14.87
CA ASP A 222 4.60 -19.33 15.91
C ASP A 222 3.46 -18.39 15.50
N ASN A 223 3.29 -18.10 14.21
CA ASN A 223 2.27 -17.18 13.71
C ASN A 223 1.94 -17.36 12.22
N ASN A 224 0.67 -17.15 11.88
CA ASN A 224 0.21 -17.09 10.49
C ASN A 224 0.57 -15.74 9.88
N LYS A 225 1.15 -15.75 8.67
CA LYS A 225 1.49 -14.54 7.93
C LYS A 225 0.66 -14.44 6.66
N LEU A 226 0.11 -13.26 6.40
CA LEU A 226 -0.52 -12.96 5.13
C LEU A 226 0.55 -12.91 4.04
N VAL A 227 0.29 -13.52 2.89
CA VAL A 227 1.22 -13.58 1.75
C VAL A 227 0.49 -13.26 0.46
N LEU A 228 1.25 -12.84 -0.55
CA LEU A 228 0.73 -12.64 -1.90
C LEU A 228 0.84 -13.96 -2.66
N LEU A 229 -0.19 -14.28 -3.44
CA LEU A 229 -0.19 -15.42 -4.34
C LEU A 229 -0.28 -14.90 -5.78
N ARG A 230 0.39 -15.53 -6.73
CA ARG A 230 0.25 -15.24 -8.16
C ARG A 230 0.14 -16.55 -8.93
N GLY A 231 -0.96 -16.75 -9.65
CA GLY A 231 -1.20 -18.00 -10.36
C GLY A 231 -1.24 -19.25 -9.44
N GLY A 232 -1.57 -19.07 -8.16
CA GLY A 232 -1.55 -20.13 -7.14
C GLY A 232 -0.20 -20.31 -6.43
N GLU A 233 0.87 -19.69 -6.91
CA GLU A 233 2.19 -19.75 -6.28
C GLU A 233 2.35 -18.64 -5.24
N MET A 234 2.92 -19.00 -4.08
CA MET A 234 3.21 -18.03 -3.03
C MET A 234 4.43 -17.18 -3.40
N LEU A 235 4.25 -15.87 -3.43
CA LEU A 235 5.36 -14.94 -3.55
C LEU A 235 6.11 -14.88 -2.20
N PRO A 236 7.45 -14.94 -2.21
CA PRO A 236 8.23 -14.94 -0.98
C PRO A 236 8.10 -13.60 -0.25
N LEU A 237 8.14 -13.66 1.08
CA LEU A 237 8.42 -12.47 1.89
C LEU A 237 9.93 -12.22 1.84
N LEU A 238 10.31 -10.98 1.56
CA LEU A 238 11.69 -10.53 1.57
C LEU A 238 12.16 -10.34 3.02
N GLU A 239 13.46 -10.49 3.25
CA GLU A 239 14.05 -10.12 4.53
C GLU A 239 13.99 -8.59 4.70
N LYS A 240 13.69 -8.15 5.93
CA LYS A 240 13.88 -6.74 6.28
C LYS A 240 15.37 -6.41 6.19
N ALA A 241 15.70 -5.24 5.67
CA ALA A 241 17.09 -4.79 5.65
C ALA A 241 17.62 -4.73 7.09
N LYS A 242 18.58 -5.60 7.44
CA LYS A 242 19.28 -5.54 8.72
C LYS A 242 20.12 -4.26 8.70
N THR A 243 19.78 -3.31 9.56
CA THR A 243 20.66 -2.17 9.82
C THR A 243 21.60 -2.60 10.92
N GLU A 244 22.85 -2.91 10.56
CA GLU A 244 23.91 -3.38 11.47
C GLU A 244 23.79 -2.68 12.84
N GLU A 245 23.62 -3.49 13.88
CA GLU A 245 23.78 -3.07 15.27
C GLU A 245 25.29 -3.07 15.52
N GLU A 246 25.92 -1.89 15.45
CA GLU A 246 27.21 -1.73 16.14
C GLU A 246 26.90 -1.77 17.64
N ASP A 247 27.07 -2.96 18.22
CA ASP A 247 27.18 -3.16 19.66
C ASP A 247 28.43 -2.41 20.15
N VAL A 248 28.26 -1.13 20.51
CA VAL A 248 29.26 -0.43 21.31
C VAL A 248 29.16 -0.96 22.74
N VAL A 249 29.90 -2.04 22.99
CA VAL A 249 30.21 -2.50 24.34
C VAL A 249 31.10 -1.42 24.98
N VAL A 250 30.50 -0.52 25.74
CA VAL A 250 31.26 0.38 26.61
C VAL A 250 31.69 -0.46 27.81
N ASP A 251 32.96 -0.82 27.85
CA ASP A 251 33.59 -1.42 29.03
C ASP A 251 33.66 -0.37 30.13
N VAL A 252 32.82 -0.53 31.17
CA VAL A 252 32.75 0.38 32.33
C VAL A 252 33.65 -0.10 33.47
N SER A 253 34.66 -0.93 33.21
CA SER A 253 35.56 -1.44 34.26
C SER A 253 36.75 -0.53 34.64
N ALA A 254 36.87 0.68 34.06
CA ALA A 254 38.02 1.57 34.33
C ALA A 254 37.64 2.95 34.91
N ILE A 255 36.80 2.98 35.95
CA ILE A 255 36.70 4.16 36.83
C ILE A 255 37.00 3.72 38.26
N GLU A 256 38.28 3.51 38.56
CA GLU A 256 38.76 3.52 39.93
C GLU A 256 38.75 4.98 40.41
N ILE A 257 37.86 5.24 41.37
CA ILE A 257 37.85 6.48 42.15
C ILE A 257 38.99 6.35 43.17
N GLU A 258 40.15 6.96 42.89
CA GLU A 258 41.11 7.26 43.94
C GLU A 258 40.58 8.42 44.80
N GLY A 259 39.97 8.05 45.92
CA GLY A 259 39.70 8.94 47.03
C GLY A 259 40.96 9.09 47.90
N SER A 260 41.44 10.33 47.99
CA SER A 260 41.88 11.02 49.21
C SER A 260 42.53 10.18 50.33
N GLN A 261 43.85 10.30 50.48
CA GLN A 261 44.51 10.49 51.79
C GLN A 261 45.70 11.45 51.64
N GLY A 262 45.69 12.53 52.44
CA GLY A 262 46.74 13.55 52.51
C GLY A 262 46.19 14.95 52.76
#